data_AF-A4V7D0-F1
#
_entry.id   AF-A4V7D0-F1
#
_cell.length_a   1.000
_cell.length_b   1.000
_cell.length_c   1.000
_cell.angle_alpha   90.00
_cell.angle_beta   90.00
_cell.angle_gamma   90.00
#
_symmetry.space_group_name_H-M   'P 1'
#
loop_
_entity.id
_entity.type
_entity.pdbx_description
1 polymer ?
#
loop_
_entity_poly.entity_id
_entity_poly.type
_entity_poly.pdbx_seq_one_letter_code
_entity_poly.pdbx_strand_id
1 'polypeptide(L)'
;MVLMLVAAVLIAQAQAAEVPVCATAAAKEFAVPAKLFKAMVLAEGWDEASPESKKKAISGGRYGPMGLGGPAIAEMAKGLGVSEASVKEDACTNYRAAAWWYVNRSGGNEGGDVWAAVTRFYYGNESRPIAHATKLVKTIYAKL
;
A
#
# COMPACT_ATOMS: atom_id res chain seq x y z
N MET A 1 -11.26 38.79 -44.19
CA MET A 1 -11.44 38.27 -42.82
C MET A 1 -11.14 36.78 -42.85
N VAL A 2 -9.97 36.36 -42.37
CA VAL A 2 -9.63 34.93 -42.19
C VAL A 2 -9.61 34.68 -40.70
N LEU A 3 -10.67 34.04 -40.21
CA LEU A 3 -10.83 33.60 -38.82
C LEU A 3 -10.13 32.24 -38.73
N MET A 4 -8.90 32.18 -38.21
CA MET A 4 -8.29 30.89 -37.83
C MET A 4 -8.56 30.64 -36.34
N LEU A 5 -9.46 29.68 -36.09
CA LEU A 5 -9.69 29.09 -34.78
C LEU A 5 -8.40 28.39 -34.31
N VAL A 6 -7.80 28.91 -33.24
CA VAL A 6 -6.77 28.18 -32.49
C VAL A 6 -7.49 27.16 -31.61
N ALA A 7 -7.42 25.89 -31.99
CA ALA A 7 -7.89 24.78 -31.18
C ALA A 7 -6.97 24.64 -29.96
N ALA A 8 -7.48 24.98 -28.77
CA ALA A 8 -6.81 24.72 -27.51
C ALA A 8 -6.83 23.21 -27.24
N VAL A 9 -5.68 22.55 -27.44
CA VAL A 9 -5.46 21.16 -27.02
C VAL A 9 -5.38 21.15 -25.49
N LEU A 10 -6.50 20.84 -24.83
CA LEU A 10 -6.53 20.52 -23.41
C LEU A 10 -5.90 19.14 -23.21
N ILE A 11 -4.60 19.10 -22.94
CA ILE A 11 -3.94 17.88 -22.45
C ILE A 11 -4.40 17.70 -21.00
N ALA A 12 -5.42 16.88 -20.79
CA ALA A 12 -5.75 16.37 -19.47
C ALA A 12 -4.61 15.44 -19.02
N GLN A 13 -3.62 15.99 -18.31
CA GLN A 13 -2.66 15.18 -17.58
C GLN A 13 -3.41 14.53 -16.41
N ALA A 14 -3.73 13.25 -16.55
CA ALA A 14 -4.17 12.42 -15.44
C ALA A 14 -3.04 12.46 -14.39
N GLN A 15 -3.24 13.23 -13.32
CA GLN A 15 -2.32 13.25 -12.19
C GLN A 15 -2.36 11.86 -11.56
N ALA A 16 -1.30 11.08 -11.78
CA ALA A 16 -1.16 9.79 -11.11
C ALA A 16 -1.08 10.06 -9.61
N ALA A 17 -1.98 9.48 -8.82
CA ALA A 17 -1.98 9.66 -7.37
C ALA A 17 -0.57 9.43 -6.80
N GLU A 18 -0.02 10.45 -6.14
CA GLU A 18 1.28 10.37 -5.49
C GLU A 18 1.14 9.74 -4.11
N VAL A 19 2.16 8.99 -3.69
CA VAL A 19 2.22 8.36 -2.36
C VAL A 19 3.25 9.10 -1.51
N PRO A 20 3.11 9.10 -0.17
CA PRO A 20 4.06 9.77 0.71
C PRO A 20 5.51 9.33 0.49
N VAL A 21 6.47 10.27 0.64
CA VAL A 21 7.90 10.00 0.44
C VAL A 21 8.39 8.82 1.29
N CYS A 22 7.90 8.69 2.52
CA CYS A 22 8.31 7.58 3.38
C CYS A 22 7.76 6.22 2.94
N ALA A 23 6.68 6.15 2.17
CA ALA A 23 6.25 4.90 1.53
C ALA A 23 7.25 4.47 0.44
N THR A 24 7.71 5.43 -0.38
CA THR A 24 8.77 5.19 -1.38
C THR A 24 10.09 4.79 -0.72
N ALA A 25 10.46 5.44 0.39
CA ALA A 25 11.64 5.10 1.17
C ALA A 25 11.55 3.69 1.76
N ALA A 26 10.40 3.29 2.30
CA ALA A 26 10.17 1.94 2.81
C ALA A 26 10.29 0.88 1.71
N ALA A 27 9.71 1.12 0.53
CA ALA A 27 9.86 0.21 -0.61
C ALA A 27 11.35 0.00 -0.96
N LYS A 28 12.13 1.09 -1.00
CA LYS A 28 13.56 1.03 -1.27
C LYS A 28 14.33 0.32 -0.15
N GLU A 29 14.04 0.62 1.11
CA GLU A 29 14.69 0.03 2.29
C GLU A 29 14.59 -1.50 2.29
N PHE A 30 13.42 -2.03 1.94
CA PHE A 30 13.17 -3.47 1.94
C PHE A 30 13.22 -4.10 0.54
N ALA A 31 13.71 -3.38 -0.47
CA ALA A 31 13.78 -3.84 -1.86
C ALA A 31 12.43 -4.34 -2.44
N VAL A 32 11.31 -3.78 -2.00
CA VAL A 32 9.99 -4.02 -2.60
C VAL A 32 9.90 -3.24 -3.92
N PRO A 33 9.43 -3.84 -5.04
CA PRO A 33 9.28 -3.11 -6.29
C PRO A 33 8.44 -1.84 -6.10
N ALA A 34 9.01 -0.66 -6.41
CA ALA A 34 8.39 0.62 -6.08
C ALA A 34 6.99 0.78 -6.68
N LYS A 35 6.79 0.35 -7.94
CA LYS A 35 5.48 0.36 -8.60
C LYS A 35 4.46 -0.54 -7.88
N LEU A 36 4.89 -1.69 -7.36
CA LEU A 36 4.04 -2.60 -6.60
C LEU A 36 3.64 -1.99 -5.26
N PHE A 37 4.62 -1.51 -4.49
CA PHE A 37 4.35 -0.94 -3.18
C PHE A 37 3.47 0.30 -3.29
N LYS A 38 3.69 1.16 -4.30
CA LYS A 38 2.79 2.27 -4.65
C LYS A 38 1.36 1.78 -4.88
N ALA A 39 1.16 0.72 -5.66
CA ALA A 39 -0.17 0.15 -5.89
C ALA A 39 -0.83 -0.38 -4.61
N MET A 40 -0.06 -0.97 -3.69
CA MET A 40 -0.55 -1.42 -2.40
C MET A 40 -1.00 -0.25 -1.52
N VAL A 41 -0.17 0.79 -1.40
CA VAL A 41 -0.51 2.01 -0.63
C VAL A 41 -1.81 2.63 -1.13
N LEU A 42 -1.94 2.81 -2.44
CA LEU A 42 -3.15 3.38 -3.04
C LEU A 42 -4.38 2.47 -2.85
N ALA A 43 -4.21 1.15 -2.79
CA ALA A 43 -5.32 0.22 -2.58
C ALA A 43 -5.95 0.32 -1.18
N GLU A 44 -5.20 0.78 -0.18
CA GLU A 44 -5.72 0.99 1.17
C GLU A 44 -6.63 2.21 1.25
N GLY A 45 -6.44 3.19 0.36
CA GLY A 45 -7.24 4.41 0.31
C GLY A 45 -7.20 5.25 1.60
N TRP A 46 -6.18 5.06 2.44
CA TRP A 46 -6.12 5.72 3.75
C TRP A 46 -6.09 7.24 3.65
N ASP A 47 -5.37 7.79 2.68
CA ASP A 47 -5.26 9.24 2.53
C ASP A 47 -6.60 9.88 2.10
N GLU A 48 -7.43 9.13 1.37
CA GLU A 48 -8.78 9.55 0.93
C GLU A 48 -9.89 9.23 1.96
N ALA A 49 -9.60 8.38 2.95
CA ALA A 49 -10.59 7.95 3.93
C ALA A 49 -10.97 9.08 4.91
N SER A 50 -12.28 9.21 5.18
CA SER A 50 -12.80 10.16 6.18
C SER A 50 -12.29 9.84 7.60
N PRO A 51 -12.27 10.82 8.52
CA PRO A 51 -11.91 10.59 9.92
C PRO A 51 -12.73 9.47 10.58
N GLU A 52 -14.02 9.38 10.27
CA GLU A 52 -14.92 8.33 10.79
C GLU A 52 -14.53 6.95 10.26
N SER A 53 -14.16 6.87 8.97
CA SER A 53 -13.71 5.63 8.34
C SER A 53 -12.40 5.15 8.96
N LYS A 54 -11.45 6.06 9.21
CA LYS A 54 -10.19 5.76 9.92
C LYS A 54 -10.46 5.29 11.35
N LYS A 55 -11.33 5.99 12.09
CA LYS A 55 -11.74 5.59 13.44
C LYS A 55 -12.38 4.20 13.47
N LYS A 56 -13.25 3.90 12.49
CA LYS A 56 -13.87 2.59 12.35
C LYS A 56 -12.82 1.50 12.06
N ALA A 57 -11.87 1.75 11.17
CA ALA A 57 -10.76 0.82 10.90
C ALA A 57 -9.95 0.51 12.17
N ILE A 58 -9.58 1.55 12.92
CA ILE A 58 -8.83 1.42 14.20
C ILE A 58 -9.64 0.61 15.21
N SER A 59 -10.94 0.88 15.38
CA SER A 59 -11.81 0.07 16.26
C SER A 59 -11.95 -1.38 15.80
N GLY A 60 -11.79 -1.64 14.51
CA GLY A 60 -11.73 -2.98 13.93
C GLY A 60 -10.34 -3.62 13.95
N GLY A 61 -9.37 -3.02 14.65
CA GLY A 61 -8.01 -3.54 14.79
C GLY A 61 -7.14 -3.38 13.55
N ARG A 62 -7.41 -2.38 12.70
CA ARG A 62 -6.64 -2.02 11.50
C ARG A 62 -5.98 -0.66 11.70
N TYR A 63 -4.65 -0.62 11.59
CA TYR A 63 -3.88 0.56 12.01
C TYR A 63 -3.00 1.12 10.91
N GLY A 64 -2.94 2.46 10.89
CA GLY A 64 -2.12 3.24 9.97
C GLY A 64 -2.47 3.08 8.49
N PRO A 65 -1.70 3.74 7.61
CA PRO A 65 -2.01 3.81 6.19
C PRO A 65 -2.00 2.50 5.43
N MET A 66 -1.32 1.48 5.95
CA MET A 66 -1.28 0.14 5.36
C MET A 66 -2.31 -0.84 5.95
N GLY A 67 -3.24 -0.35 6.77
CA GLY A 67 -4.35 -1.17 7.30
C GLY A 67 -3.88 -2.40 8.07
N LEU A 68 -2.74 -2.30 8.77
CA LEU A 68 -2.06 -3.43 9.39
C LEU A 68 -2.92 -4.00 10.53
N GLY A 69 -3.10 -5.32 10.52
CA GLY A 69 -3.91 -6.01 11.52
C GLY A 69 -3.20 -6.10 12.86
N GLY A 70 -3.90 -5.75 13.95
CA GLY A 70 -3.37 -5.77 15.33
C GLY A 70 -2.55 -7.01 15.69
N PRO A 71 -3.01 -8.24 15.41
CA PRO A 71 -2.25 -9.46 15.74
C PRO A 71 -0.89 -9.56 15.06
N ALA A 72 -0.70 -8.98 13.87
CA ALA A 72 0.56 -9.02 13.14
C ALA A 72 1.54 -7.91 13.56
N ILE A 73 1.05 -6.85 14.21
CA ILE A 73 1.86 -5.68 14.55
C ILE A 73 2.96 -6.00 15.56
N ALA A 74 2.69 -6.85 16.56
CA ALA A 74 3.71 -7.26 17.54
C ALA A 74 4.95 -7.85 16.86
N GLU A 75 4.73 -8.63 15.80
CA GLU A 75 5.80 -9.23 15.05
C GLU A 75 6.53 -8.22 14.16
N MET A 76 5.79 -7.38 13.43
CA MET A 76 6.40 -6.33 12.60
C MET A 76 7.26 -5.39 13.45
N ALA A 77 6.76 -5.00 14.63
CA ALA A 77 7.46 -4.15 15.58
C ALA A 77 8.78 -4.81 16.03
N LYS A 78 8.73 -6.10 16.39
CA LYS A 78 9.92 -6.89 16.73
C LYS A 78 10.91 -6.97 15.55
N GLY A 79 10.42 -7.23 14.34
CA GLY A 79 11.23 -7.33 13.12
C GLY A 79 11.95 -6.03 12.75
N LEU A 80 11.35 -4.88 13.10
CA LEU A 80 11.92 -3.55 12.87
C LEU A 80 12.72 -3.01 14.07
N GLY A 81 12.65 -3.63 15.24
CA GLY A 81 13.25 -3.10 16.46
C GLY A 81 12.60 -1.81 16.96
N VAL A 82 11.27 -1.67 16.78
CA VAL A 82 10.48 -0.49 17.17
C VAL A 82 9.34 -0.88 18.11
N SER A 83 8.65 0.11 18.67
CA SER A 83 7.45 -0.14 19.49
C SER A 83 6.22 -0.47 18.63
N GLU A 84 5.28 -1.25 19.17
CA GLU A 84 3.98 -1.46 18.52
C GLU A 84 3.21 -0.15 18.31
N ALA A 85 3.33 0.80 19.25
CA ALA A 85 2.67 2.10 19.15
C ALA A 85 3.19 2.86 17.92
N SER A 86 4.50 2.84 17.66
CA SER A 86 5.09 3.41 16.45
C SER A 86 4.52 2.79 15.18
N VAL A 87 4.33 1.47 15.12
CA VAL A 87 3.69 0.82 13.96
C VAL A 87 2.23 1.24 13.78
N LYS A 88 1.50 1.50 14.88
CA LYS A 88 0.07 1.85 14.85
C LYS A 88 -0.17 3.33 14.51
N GLU A 89 0.68 4.22 15.01
CA GLU A 89 0.41 5.67 15.09
C GLU A 89 1.30 6.49 14.15
N ASP A 90 2.53 6.04 13.87
CA ASP A 90 3.43 6.73 12.95
C ASP A 90 3.29 6.17 11.53
N ALA A 91 2.85 7.02 10.60
CA ALA A 91 2.57 6.63 9.23
C ALA A 91 3.81 6.05 8.53
N CYS A 92 4.99 6.60 8.77
CA CYS A 92 6.21 6.15 8.11
C CYS A 92 6.70 4.80 8.65
N THR A 93 6.61 4.59 9.96
CA THR A 93 6.87 3.29 10.58
C THR A 93 5.85 2.24 10.12
N ASN A 94 4.59 2.63 9.91
CA ASN A 94 3.57 1.75 9.35
C ASN A 94 3.91 1.30 7.91
N TYR A 95 4.39 2.20 7.05
CA TYR A 95 4.88 1.82 5.72
C TYR A 95 6.10 0.89 5.79
N ARG A 96 7.07 1.17 6.67
CA ARG A 96 8.22 0.29 6.89
C ARG A 96 7.78 -1.10 7.37
N ALA A 97 6.82 -1.15 8.29
CA ALA A 97 6.27 -2.41 8.82
C ALA A 97 5.58 -3.22 7.73
N ALA A 98 4.81 -2.58 6.86
CA ALA A 98 4.17 -3.24 5.73
C ALA A 98 5.19 -3.79 4.72
N ALA A 99 6.20 -3.00 4.36
CA ALA A 99 7.26 -3.44 3.45
C ALA A 99 8.07 -4.60 4.04
N TRP A 100 8.42 -4.52 5.34
CA TRP A 100 9.06 -5.61 6.06
C TRP A 100 8.20 -6.87 6.08
N TRP A 101 6.89 -6.74 6.35
CA TRP A 101 5.96 -7.86 6.38
C TRP A 101 5.80 -8.54 5.02
N TYR A 102 5.72 -7.74 3.96
CA TYR A 102 5.67 -8.23 2.59
C TYR A 102 6.89 -9.11 2.27
N VAL A 103 8.09 -8.64 2.62
CA VAL A 103 9.34 -9.36 2.34
C VAL A 103 9.49 -10.59 3.23
N ASN A 104 9.36 -10.45 4.54
CA ASN A 104 9.78 -11.48 5.50
C ASN A 104 8.70 -12.51 5.82
N ARG A 105 7.42 -12.17 5.64
CA ARG A 105 6.30 -13.06 5.98
C ARG A 105 5.43 -13.43 4.81
N SER A 106 5.42 -12.61 3.77
CA SER A 106 4.58 -12.85 2.59
C SER A 106 5.35 -13.51 1.43
N GLY A 107 6.66 -13.73 1.57
CA GLY A 107 7.52 -14.33 0.54
C GLY A 107 7.90 -13.36 -0.59
N GLY A 108 7.83 -12.05 -0.32
CA GLY A 108 8.06 -11.00 -1.32
C GLY A 108 9.47 -10.95 -1.90
N ASN A 109 10.44 -11.65 -1.32
CA ASN A 109 11.83 -11.77 -1.77
C ASN A 109 12.20 -13.16 -2.31
N GLU A 110 11.27 -14.12 -2.35
CA GLU A 110 11.57 -15.52 -2.69
C GLU A 110 11.67 -15.79 -4.20
N GLY A 111 11.63 -14.75 -5.04
CA GLY A 111 11.66 -14.87 -6.51
C GLY A 111 10.41 -15.54 -7.12
N GLY A 112 9.38 -15.79 -6.31
CA GLY A 112 8.12 -16.42 -6.71
C GLY A 112 7.08 -15.45 -7.27
N ASP A 113 5.83 -15.91 -7.36
CA ASP A 113 4.71 -15.09 -7.83
C ASP A 113 4.47 -13.91 -6.86
N VAL A 114 4.79 -12.71 -7.34
CA VAL A 114 4.55 -11.44 -6.64
C VAL A 114 3.11 -11.30 -6.17
N TRP A 115 2.15 -11.84 -6.91
CA TRP A 115 0.74 -11.75 -6.58
C TRP A 115 0.34 -12.73 -5.48
N ALA A 116 0.97 -13.91 -5.42
CA ALA A 116 0.84 -14.81 -4.29
C ALA A 116 1.35 -14.15 -3.00
N ALA A 117 2.46 -13.40 -3.09
CA ALA A 117 2.97 -12.62 -1.96
C ALA A 117 2.02 -11.49 -1.54
N VAL A 118 1.42 -10.76 -2.49
CA VAL A 118 0.37 -9.77 -2.18
C VAL A 118 -0.84 -10.44 -1.53
N THR A 119 -1.29 -11.62 -2.01
CA THR A 119 -2.42 -12.33 -1.41
C THR A 119 -2.08 -12.79 0.02
N ARG A 120 -0.88 -13.31 0.26
CA ARG A 120 -0.39 -13.63 1.61
C ARG A 120 -0.34 -12.40 2.52
N PHE A 121 0.13 -11.26 2.01
CA PHE A 121 0.18 -10.01 2.76
C PHE A 121 -1.21 -9.65 3.34
N TYR A 122 -2.25 -9.72 2.52
CA TYR A 122 -3.60 -9.34 2.93
C TYR A 122 -4.35 -10.39 3.74
N TYR A 123 -4.06 -11.67 3.50
CA TYR A 123 -4.94 -12.76 3.93
C TYR A 123 -4.25 -13.87 4.72
N GLY A 124 -2.92 -13.83 4.85
CA GLY A 124 -2.12 -14.85 5.52
C GLY A 124 -2.00 -16.17 4.75
N ASN A 125 -2.64 -16.29 3.58
CA ASN A 125 -2.52 -17.43 2.67
C ASN A 125 -2.53 -16.94 1.22
N GLU A 126 -1.92 -17.71 0.31
CA GLU A 126 -1.91 -17.41 -1.13
C GLU A 126 -3.14 -17.94 -1.86
N SER A 127 -3.79 -18.98 -1.32
CA SER A 127 -4.90 -19.67 -1.95
C SER A 127 -6.24 -19.16 -1.41
N ARG A 128 -6.57 -17.91 -1.72
CA ARG A 128 -7.89 -17.36 -1.42
C ARG A 128 -8.75 -17.32 -2.70
N PRO A 129 -9.89 -18.04 -2.77
CA PRO A 129 -10.75 -18.05 -3.95
C PRO A 129 -11.23 -16.64 -4.35
N ILE A 130 -11.39 -15.76 -3.34
CA ILE A 130 -11.80 -14.38 -3.52
C ILE A 130 -10.80 -13.46 -2.81
N ALA A 131 -9.86 -12.90 -3.57
CA ALA A 131 -8.81 -12.01 -3.11
C ALA A 131 -9.06 -10.56 -3.56
N HIS A 132 -10.10 -9.92 -3.03
CA HIS A 132 -10.53 -8.57 -3.44
C HIS A 132 -9.42 -7.51 -3.36
N ALA A 133 -8.65 -7.49 -2.27
CA ALA A 133 -7.55 -6.55 -2.07
C ALA A 133 -6.46 -6.78 -3.12
N THR A 134 -6.05 -8.04 -3.34
CA THR A 134 -5.09 -8.38 -4.40
C THR A 134 -5.60 -7.97 -5.78
N LYS A 135 -6.89 -8.17 -6.08
CA LYS A 135 -7.49 -7.73 -7.35
C LYS A 135 -7.44 -6.20 -7.50
N LEU A 136 -7.71 -5.46 -6.42
CA LEU A 136 -7.61 -4.00 -6.42
C LEU A 136 -6.17 -3.56 -6.67
N VAL A 137 -5.19 -4.13 -5.97
CA VAL A 137 -3.76 -3.84 -6.19
C VAL A 137 -3.35 -4.12 -7.63
N LYS A 138 -3.73 -5.28 -8.21
CA LYS A 138 -3.48 -5.60 -9.64
C LYS A 138 -4.07 -4.53 -10.57
N THR A 139 -5.29 -4.08 -10.27
CA THR A 139 -6.00 -3.08 -11.07
C THR A 139 -5.29 -1.74 -11.03
N ILE A 140 -4.83 -1.31 -9.85
CA ILE A 140 -4.07 -0.07 -9.70
C ILE A 140 -2.70 -0.22 -10.36
N TYR A 141 -1.98 -1.32 -10.12
CA TYR A 141 -0.68 -1.60 -10.70
C TYR A 141 -0.67 -1.56 -12.24
N ALA A 142 -1.73 -2.06 -12.89
CA ALA A 142 -1.85 -2.03 -14.35
C ALA A 142 -2.04 -0.60 -14.91
N LYS A 143 -2.48 0.35 -14.08
CA LYS A 143 -2.73 1.75 -14.45
C LYS A 143 -1.56 2.69 -14.11
N LEU A 144 -0.67 2.27 -13.21
CA LEU A 144 0.57 2.98 -12.87
C LEU A 144 1.64 2.78 -13.95
#